data_AF-A0A2D0JPR3-F1
#
_entry.id   AF-A0A2D0JPR3-F1
#
_cell.length_a   1.000
_cell.length_b   1.000
_cell.length_c   1.000
_cell.angle_alpha   90.00
_cell.angle_beta   90.00
_cell.angle_gamma   90.00
#
_symmetry.space_group_name_H-M   'P 1'
#
loop_
_entity.id
_entity.type
_entity.pdbx_description
1 polymer ?
#
loop_
_entity_poly.entity_id
_entity_poly.type
_entity_poly.pdbx_seq_one_letter_code
_entity_poly.pdbx_strand_id
1 'polypeptide(L)'
;MMQNELTLLPTFVYRLDQRSEQEIFSHGFTSWGANEDLAAHVNGISTRNRTSAYIATTSEHEYMRRLMRISAIAQNKIAESPPDKFYVYKIIAGNDFINVANKLGNTALLHMEGFINRQQEWVALRKIPASKIIEAEVYERKEDGRYIRTKIVSRATNW
;
A
#
# COMPACT_ATOMS: atom_id res chain seq x y z
N MET A 1 -31.81 -11.38 -1.71
CA MET A 1 -31.13 -11.70 -0.43
C MET A 1 -29.77 -11.04 -0.47
N MET A 2 -29.58 -9.94 0.27
CA MET A 2 -28.26 -9.29 0.38
C MET A 2 -27.52 -9.95 1.53
N GLN A 3 -26.42 -10.64 1.20
CA GLN A 3 -25.55 -11.25 2.19
C GLN A 3 -24.89 -10.14 3.00
N ASN A 4 -25.13 -10.19 4.31
CA ASN A 4 -24.58 -9.29 5.30
C ASN A 4 -23.10 -9.66 5.50
N GLU A 5 -22.23 -9.25 4.59
CA GLU A 5 -20.79 -9.31 4.83
C GLU A 5 -20.45 -8.22 5.85
N LEU A 6 -20.51 -8.59 7.13
CA LEU A 6 -19.61 -7.99 8.11
C LEU A 6 -18.21 -8.19 7.53
N THR A 7 -17.70 -7.17 6.85
CA THR A 7 -16.37 -7.16 6.26
C THR A 7 -15.40 -7.35 7.41
N LEU A 8 -14.95 -8.60 7.58
CA LEU A 8 -14.00 -8.94 8.60
C LEU A 8 -12.77 -8.08 8.35
N LEU A 9 -12.41 -7.28 9.35
CA LEU A 9 -11.20 -6.50 9.34
C LEU A 9 -10.04 -7.45 8.97
N PRO A 10 -9.25 -7.16 7.92
CA PRO A 10 -8.16 -8.03 7.53
C PRO A 10 -7.14 -8.07 8.66
N THR A 11 -6.57 -9.26 8.91
CA THR A 11 -5.45 -9.38 9.85
C THR A 11 -4.22 -8.63 9.34
N PHE A 12 -4.01 -8.62 8.02
CA PHE A 12 -2.87 -8.00 7.38
C PHE A 12 -3.27 -7.17 6.16
N VAL A 13 -2.56 -6.08 5.98
CA VAL A 13 -2.55 -5.30 4.74
C VAL A 13 -1.13 -5.14 4.24
N TYR A 14 -1.00 -4.80 2.96
CA TYR A 14 0.25 -4.77 2.23
C TYR A 14 0.46 -3.40 1.60
N ARG A 15 1.72 -2.97 1.52
CA ARG A 15 2.11 -1.70 0.92
C ARG A 15 3.41 -1.85 0.13
N LEU A 16 3.41 -1.39 -1.12
CA LEU A 16 4.62 -1.20 -1.91
C LEU A 16 5.29 0.12 -1.54
N ASP A 17 6.61 0.09 -1.39
CA ASP A 17 7.43 1.29 -1.19
C ASP A 17 8.83 1.09 -1.80
N GLN A 18 9.60 2.17 -1.88
CA GLN A 18 11.00 2.17 -2.35
C GLN A 18 11.99 2.41 -1.21
N ARG A 19 11.50 2.83 -0.03
CA ARG A 19 12.31 2.99 1.19
C ARG A 19 12.66 1.64 1.79
N SER A 20 13.85 1.55 2.36
CA SER A 20 14.44 0.31 2.87
C SER A 20 13.74 -0.22 4.11
N GLU A 21 13.89 -1.53 4.35
CA GLU A 21 13.35 -2.19 5.53
C GLU A 21 13.90 -1.58 6.82
N GLN A 22 15.16 -1.14 6.81
CA GLN A 22 15.79 -0.47 7.95
C GLN A 22 15.10 0.86 8.26
N GLU A 23 14.80 1.66 7.24
CA GLU A 23 14.10 2.94 7.41
C GLU A 23 12.67 2.73 7.92
N ILE A 24 11.93 1.85 7.26
CA ILE A 24 10.50 1.64 7.54
C ILE A 24 10.28 0.89 8.86
N PHE A 25 11.13 -0.08 9.22
CA PHE A 25 11.06 -0.71 10.54
C PHE A 25 11.45 0.23 11.67
N SER A 26 12.18 1.32 11.39
CA SER A 26 12.51 2.33 12.40
C SER A 26 11.39 3.36 12.57
N HIS A 27 10.83 3.88 11.47
CA HIS A 27 9.97 5.07 11.51
C HIS A 27 8.50 4.80 11.20
N GLY A 28 8.20 3.71 10.50
CA GLY A 28 6.88 3.43 9.95
C GLY A 28 6.57 4.27 8.71
N PHE A 29 5.28 4.47 8.46
CA PHE A 29 4.80 5.32 7.36
C PHE A 29 4.13 6.58 7.91
N THR A 30 4.35 7.70 7.25
CA THR A 30 3.65 8.97 7.50
C THR A 30 3.02 9.44 6.19
N SER A 31 1.80 9.98 6.27
CA SER A 31 1.11 10.56 5.11
C SER A 31 1.83 11.80 4.61
N TRP A 32 1.55 12.21 3.36
CA TRP A 32 2.20 13.39 2.80
C TRP A 32 1.72 14.70 3.43
N GLY A 33 0.45 14.80 3.79
CA GLY A 33 -0.13 16.01 4.37
C GLY A 33 -1.31 15.71 5.29
N ALA A 34 -2.24 16.67 5.35
CA ALA A 34 -3.38 16.67 6.27
C ALA A 34 -4.75 16.70 5.55
N ASN A 35 -4.79 16.55 4.22
CA ASN A 35 -6.05 16.50 3.47
C ASN A 35 -6.79 15.17 3.71
N GLU A 36 -7.89 15.23 4.45
CA GLU A 36 -8.76 14.10 4.79
C GLU A 36 -9.90 13.88 3.79
N ASP A 37 -9.90 14.53 2.61
CA ASP A 37 -10.83 14.21 1.54
C ASP A 37 -10.46 12.84 0.92
N LEU A 38 -11.20 11.81 1.32
CA LEU A 38 -11.01 10.44 0.87
C LEU A 38 -11.31 10.27 -0.63
N ALA A 39 -12.27 11.00 -1.18
CA ALA A 39 -12.55 10.94 -2.62
C ALA A 39 -11.39 11.54 -3.42
N ALA A 40 -10.83 12.66 -2.97
CA ALA A 40 -9.63 13.26 -3.55
C ALA A 40 -8.38 12.38 -3.41
N HIS A 41 -8.30 11.54 -2.38
CA HIS A 41 -7.24 10.53 -2.26
C HIS A 41 -7.36 9.46 -3.34
N VAL A 42 -8.55 8.87 -3.41
CA VAL A 42 -8.83 7.71 -4.25
C VAL A 42 -8.76 8.06 -5.73
N ASN A 43 -9.23 9.25 -6.13
CA ASN A 43 -9.11 9.73 -7.51
C ASN A 43 -7.70 10.25 -7.87
N GLY A 44 -6.76 10.22 -6.92
CA GLY A 44 -5.36 10.55 -7.13
C GLY A 44 -5.02 12.04 -7.07
N ILE A 45 -5.98 12.95 -6.83
CA ILE A 45 -5.72 14.39 -6.76
C ILE A 45 -4.82 14.73 -5.57
N SER A 46 -5.18 14.27 -4.36
CA SER A 46 -4.42 14.60 -3.14
C SER A 46 -3.13 13.80 -3.00
N THR A 47 -3.01 12.66 -3.70
CA THR A 47 -1.76 11.88 -3.79
C THR A 47 -0.77 12.54 -4.76
N ARG A 48 -1.23 12.96 -5.94
CA ARG A 48 -0.42 13.72 -6.92
C ARG A 48 0.12 15.02 -6.33
N ASN A 49 -0.71 15.73 -5.57
CA ASN A 49 -0.33 17.01 -4.95
C ASN A 49 0.42 16.85 -3.62
N ARG A 50 0.63 15.60 -3.15
CA ARG A 50 1.26 15.31 -1.85
C ARG A 50 0.60 16.03 -0.67
N THR A 51 -0.73 16.12 -0.67
CA THR A 51 -1.50 16.71 0.44
C THR A 51 -2.30 15.69 1.23
N SER A 52 -2.48 14.48 0.69
CA SER A 52 -3.24 13.38 1.32
C SER A 52 -2.83 13.11 2.77
N ALA A 53 -3.82 13.00 3.66
CA ALA A 53 -3.69 12.48 5.02
C ALA A 53 -3.72 10.95 5.08
N TYR A 54 -4.03 10.27 3.98
CA TYR A 54 -4.16 8.82 3.94
C TYR A 54 -2.91 8.12 3.41
N ILE A 55 -2.62 6.96 3.98
CA ILE A 55 -1.60 6.01 3.55
C ILE A 55 -2.31 4.80 2.95
N ALA A 56 -2.21 4.65 1.63
CA ALA A 56 -2.82 3.55 0.89
C ALA A 56 -2.15 2.20 1.17
N THR A 57 -2.99 1.19 1.38
CA THR A 57 -2.64 -0.23 1.55
C THR A 57 -3.70 -1.12 0.90
N THR A 58 -3.44 -2.41 0.78
CA THR A 58 -4.40 -3.40 0.25
C THR A 58 -4.43 -4.64 1.13
N SER A 59 -5.57 -5.30 1.27
CA SER A 59 -5.61 -6.65 1.88
C SER A 59 -5.15 -7.75 0.92
N GLU A 60 -4.97 -7.45 -0.37
CA GLU A 60 -4.63 -8.41 -1.42
C GLU A 60 -3.13 -8.48 -1.68
N HIS A 61 -2.46 -9.46 -1.06
CA HIS A 61 -1.00 -9.62 -1.20
C HIS A 61 -0.56 -9.82 -2.66
N GLU A 62 -1.23 -10.71 -3.40
CA GLU A 62 -0.88 -10.99 -4.80
C GLU A 62 -1.12 -9.78 -5.71
N TYR A 63 -2.15 -8.98 -5.40
CA TYR A 63 -2.36 -7.71 -6.09
C TYR A 63 -1.18 -6.76 -5.86
N MET A 64 -0.66 -6.66 -4.62
CA MET A 64 0.51 -5.83 -4.33
C MET A 64 1.78 -6.31 -5.05
N ARG A 65 2.00 -7.63 -5.12
CA ARG A 65 3.10 -8.21 -5.92
C ARG A 65 2.95 -7.91 -7.41
N ARG A 66 1.72 -7.94 -7.94
CA ARG A 66 1.44 -7.53 -9.33
C ARG A 66 1.72 -6.04 -9.54
N LEU A 67 1.28 -5.18 -8.63
CA LEU A 67 1.57 -3.75 -8.67
C LEU A 67 3.07 -3.48 -8.68
N MET A 68 3.84 -4.15 -7.82
CA MET A 68 5.31 -4.04 -7.82
C MET A 68 5.90 -4.34 -9.20
N ARG A 69 5.47 -5.43 -9.86
CA ARG A 69 5.94 -5.77 -11.22
C ARG A 69 5.58 -4.68 -12.25
N ILE A 70 4.38 -4.13 -12.17
CA ILE A 70 3.93 -3.04 -13.06
C ILE A 70 4.76 -1.78 -12.81
N SER A 71 4.96 -1.39 -11.54
CA SER A 71 5.78 -0.24 -11.15
C SER A 71 7.23 -0.41 -11.61
N ALA A 72 7.80 -1.61 -11.49
CA ALA A 72 9.13 -1.93 -12.00
C ALA A 72 9.25 -1.74 -13.52
N ILE A 73 8.29 -2.27 -14.29
CA ILE A 73 8.25 -2.08 -15.76
C ILE A 73 8.14 -0.60 -16.11
N ALA A 74 7.28 0.15 -15.42
CA ALA A 74 7.09 1.57 -15.66
C ALA A 74 8.38 2.34 -15.37
N GLN A 75 9.01 2.15 -14.20
CA GLN A 75 10.23 2.86 -13.81
C GLN A 75 11.40 2.55 -14.74
N ASN A 76 11.57 1.31 -15.19
CA ASN A 76 12.61 0.97 -16.18
C ASN A 76 12.42 1.68 -17.53
N LYS A 77 11.19 2.10 -17.87
CA LYS A 77 10.90 2.80 -19.13
C LYS A 77 11.05 4.31 -19.02
N ILE A 78 10.78 4.88 -17.86
CA ILE A 78 10.62 6.34 -17.71
C ILE A 78 11.68 7.01 -16.84
N ALA A 79 12.34 6.28 -15.94
CA ALA A 79 13.30 6.86 -15.01
C ALA A 79 14.71 6.85 -15.62
N GLU A 80 15.40 8.00 -15.56
CA GLU A 80 16.83 8.09 -15.90
C GLU A 80 17.68 7.17 -15.01
N SER A 81 17.26 7.01 -13.74
CA SER A 81 17.82 6.07 -12.77
C SER A 81 16.69 5.31 -12.09
N PRO A 82 16.32 4.11 -12.59
CA PRO A 82 15.33 3.25 -11.95
C PRO A 82 15.80 2.83 -10.54
N PRO A 83 14.89 2.59 -9.58
CA PRO A 83 15.26 2.21 -8.23
C PRO A 83 15.95 0.85 -8.21
N ASP A 84 16.97 0.67 -7.37
CA ASP A 84 17.61 -0.64 -7.24
C ASP A 84 16.72 -1.67 -6.53
N LYS A 85 15.80 -1.19 -5.68
CA LYS A 85 14.95 -2.04 -4.85
C LYS A 85 13.52 -1.55 -4.75
N PHE A 86 12.61 -2.52 -4.64
CA PHE A 86 11.25 -2.34 -4.17
C PHE A 86 11.00 -3.21 -2.94
N TYR A 87 10.07 -2.78 -2.11
CA TYR A 87 9.71 -3.45 -0.88
C TYR A 87 8.21 -3.62 -0.82
N VAL A 88 7.74 -4.84 -0.54
CA VAL A 88 6.34 -5.09 -0.18
C VAL A 88 6.29 -5.36 1.31
N TYR A 89 5.72 -4.41 2.06
CA TYR A 89 5.61 -4.49 3.51
C TYR A 89 4.31 -5.17 3.92
N LYS A 90 4.41 -6.10 4.87
CA LYS A 90 3.27 -6.72 5.56
C LYS A 90 3.01 -5.97 6.87
N ILE A 91 1.77 -5.53 7.04
CA ILE A 91 1.36 -4.63 8.11
C ILE A 91 0.19 -5.27 8.85
N ILE A 92 0.25 -5.32 10.18
CA ILE A 92 -0.88 -5.72 11.02
C ILE A 92 -1.97 -4.65 10.91
N ALA A 93 -3.12 -5.04 10.38
CA ALA A 93 -4.28 -4.16 10.32
C ALA A 93 -5.03 -4.16 11.65
N GLY A 94 -5.72 -3.05 11.91
CA GLY A 94 -6.47 -2.79 13.14
C GLY A 94 -7.66 -1.87 12.84
N ASN A 95 -8.41 -1.49 13.87
CA ASN A 95 -9.57 -0.60 13.72
C ASN A 95 -9.21 0.82 13.24
N ASP A 96 -7.92 1.13 13.13
CA ASP A 96 -7.34 2.37 12.57
C ASP A 96 -7.21 2.35 11.04
N PHE A 97 -7.61 1.25 10.38
CA PHE A 97 -7.69 1.15 8.92
C PHE A 97 -9.13 1.30 8.45
N ILE A 98 -9.32 2.12 7.42
CA ILE A 98 -10.62 2.39 6.81
C ILE A 98 -10.71 1.64 5.49
N ASN A 99 -11.74 0.81 5.34
CA ASN A 99 -12.08 0.22 4.05
C ASN A 99 -12.67 1.30 3.13
N VAL A 100 -12.00 1.55 2.01
CA VAL A 100 -12.36 2.64 1.09
C VAL A 100 -13.72 2.39 0.45
N ALA A 101 -13.98 1.18 -0.03
CA ALA A 101 -15.22 0.81 -0.69
C ALA A 101 -16.42 0.99 0.25
N ASN A 102 -16.29 0.52 1.50
CA ASN A 102 -17.32 0.67 2.52
C ASN A 102 -17.57 2.15 2.88
N LYS A 103 -16.51 2.96 2.95
CA LYS A 103 -16.61 4.35 3.39
C LYS A 103 -17.23 5.28 2.34
N LEU A 104 -16.92 5.06 1.05
CA LEU A 104 -17.42 5.90 -0.04
C LEU A 104 -18.78 5.44 -0.60
N GLY A 105 -19.10 4.15 -0.47
CA GLY A 105 -20.35 3.57 -1.00
C GLY A 105 -20.44 3.60 -2.54
N ASN A 106 -21.38 2.85 -3.12
CA ASN A 106 -21.46 2.64 -4.59
C ASN A 106 -21.67 3.92 -5.42
N THR A 107 -22.27 4.98 -4.87
CA THR A 107 -22.63 6.18 -5.64
C THR A 107 -21.45 7.08 -6.01
N ALA A 108 -20.40 7.15 -5.17
CA ALA A 108 -19.15 7.83 -5.53
C ALA A 108 -18.25 6.97 -6.44
N LEU A 109 -18.55 5.68 -6.55
CA LEU A 109 -17.72 4.67 -7.19
C LEU A 109 -18.17 4.33 -8.63
N LEU A 110 -19.28 4.84 -9.17
CA LEU A 110 -19.79 4.41 -10.49
C LEU A 110 -18.78 4.57 -11.66
N HIS A 111 -17.77 5.44 -11.54
CA HIS A 111 -16.66 5.55 -12.51
C HIS A 111 -15.37 4.82 -12.10
N MET A 112 -15.29 4.29 -10.87
CA MET A 112 -14.09 3.72 -10.24
C MET A 112 -14.30 2.34 -9.58
N GLU A 113 -15.52 1.80 -9.59
CA GLU A 113 -15.92 0.55 -8.91
C GLU A 113 -15.00 -0.62 -9.29
N GLY A 114 -14.71 -0.76 -10.58
CA GLY A 114 -13.81 -1.79 -11.08
C GLY A 114 -12.36 -1.63 -10.62
N PHE A 115 -11.91 -0.43 -10.28
CA PHE A 115 -10.55 -0.15 -9.82
C PHE A 115 -10.41 -0.31 -8.30
N ILE A 116 -11.40 0.15 -7.53
CA ILE A 116 -11.37 0.16 -6.06
C ILE A 116 -11.74 -1.22 -5.50
N ASN A 117 -12.76 -1.89 -6.04
CA ASN A 117 -13.12 -3.25 -5.60
C ASN A 117 -12.05 -4.29 -5.94
N ARG A 118 -11.26 -4.08 -7.01
CA ARG A 118 -10.11 -4.96 -7.34
C ARG A 118 -8.89 -4.70 -6.47
N GLN A 119 -8.77 -3.50 -5.91
CA GLN A 119 -7.67 -3.15 -5.02
C GLN A 119 -7.88 -3.64 -3.61
N GLN A 120 -9.13 -3.85 -3.17
CA GLN A 120 -9.46 -4.10 -1.77
C GLN A 120 -8.69 -3.11 -0.87
N GLU A 121 -8.83 -1.82 -1.20
CA GLU A 121 -8.02 -0.76 -0.61
C GLU A 121 -8.44 -0.46 0.83
N TRP A 122 -7.43 -0.43 1.70
CA TRP A 122 -7.55 0.03 3.08
C TRP A 122 -6.60 1.20 3.28
N VAL A 123 -7.05 2.24 3.97
CA VAL A 123 -6.23 3.41 4.25
C VAL A 123 -6.02 3.61 5.75
N ALA A 124 -4.80 3.95 6.15
CA ALA A 124 -4.50 4.45 7.48
C ALA A 124 -4.44 5.97 7.48
N LEU A 125 -4.94 6.61 8.53
CA LEU A 125 -4.92 8.06 8.68
C LEU A 125 -3.61 8.51 9.34
N ARG A 126 -2.89 9.42 8.68
CA ARG A 126 -1.66 10.10 9.09
C ARG A 126 -0.42 9.23 9.32
N LYS A 127 -0.53 8.13 10.07
CA LYS A 127 0.62 7.33 10.47
C LYS A 127 0.29 5.84 10.55
N ILE A 128 1.17 5.02 10.00
CA ILE A 128 1.28 3.60 10.34
C ILE A 128 2.53 3.45 11.20
N PRO A 129 2.41 3.17 12.52
CA PRO A 129 3.56 3.05 13.38
C PRO A 129 4.41 1.84 12.98
N ALA A 130 5.72 1.95 13.17
CA ALA A 130 6.68 0.89 12.82
C ALA A 130 6.36 -0.45 13.50
N SER A 131 5.79 -0.41 14.71
CA SER A 131 5.38 -1.59 15.48
C SER A 131 4.34 -2.47 14.78
N LYS A 132 3.60 -1.93 13.79
CA LYS A 132 2.65 -2.72 12.99
C LYS A 132 3.29 -3.38 11.77
N ILE A 133 4.53 -3.03 11.43
CA ILE A 133 5.21 -3.50 10.23
C ILE A 133 6.08 -4.69 10.61
N ILE A 134 5.68 -5.88 10.17
CA ILE A 134 6.24 -7.15 10.66
C ILE A 134 7.16 -7.84 9.65
N GLU A 135 7.01 -7.54 8.37
CA GLU A 135 7.78 -8.18 7.31
C GLU A 135 7.96 -7.25 6.11
N ALA A 136 9.07 -7.41 5.41
CA ALA A 136 9.34 -6.80 4.12
C ALA A 136 9.82 -7.87 3.12
N GLU A 137 9.09 -8.06 2.02
CA GLU A 137 9.61 -8.77 0.85
C GLU A 137 10.49 -7.80 0.04
N VAL A 138 11.75 -8.16 -0.16
CA VAL A 138 12.72 -7.32 -0.86
C VAL A 138 12.88 -7.80 -2.30
N TYR A 139 12.65 -6.89 -3.23
CA TYR A 139 12.79 -7.11 -4.67
C TYR A 139 13.95 -6.28 -5.20
N GLU A 140 14.97 -6.93 -5.74
CA GLU A 140 16.17 -6.26 -6.26
C GLU A 140 16.20 -6.31 -7.78
N ARG A 141 16.58 -5.18 -8.39
CA ARG A 141 16.78 -5.03 -9.82
C ARG A 141 17.99 -5.86 -10.28
N LYS A 142 17.84 -6.57 -11.38
CA LYS A 142 18.90 -7.31 -12.08
C LYS A 142 19.40 -6.51 -13.29
N GLU A 143 20.52 -6.94 -13.83
CA GLU A 143 21.16 -6.29 -14.99
C GLU A 143 20.21 -6.18 -16.19
N ASP A 144 19.35 -7.19 -16.39
CA ASP A 144 18.31 -7.22 -17.42
C ASP A 144 17.06 -6.36 -17.09
N GLY A 145 17.12 -5.58 -16.01
CA GLY A 145 16.04 -4.71 -15.55
C GLY A 145 14.91 -5.44 -14.82
N ARG A 146 14.88 -6.78 -14.75
CA ARG A 146 13.86 -7.49 -13.98
C ARG A 146 14.10 -7.30 -12.48
N TYR A 147 13.02 -7.29 -11.71
CA TYR A 147 13.09 -7.30 -10.26
C TYR A 147 12.72 -8.68 -9.77
N ILE A 148 13.59 -9.28 -8.94
CA ILE A 148 13.35 -10.58 -8.35
C ILE A 148 13.30 -10.45 -6.83
N ARG A 149 12.45 -11.25 -6.19
CA ARG A 149 12.47 -11.33 -4.72
C ARG A 149 13.75 -12.02 -4.28
N THR A 150 14.56 -11.35 -3.49
CA THR A 150 15.85 -11.89 -3.02
C THR A 150 15.80 -12.36 -1.57
N LYS A 151 14.99 -11.71 -0.73
CA LYS A 151 14.84 -12.06 0.67
C LYS A 151 13.50 -11.61 1.24
N ILE A 152 13.17 -12.19 2.38
CA ILE A 152 12.12 -11.73 3.29
C ILE A 152 12.83 -11.32 4.58
N VAL A 153 12.55 -10.11 5.06
CA VAL A 153 13.09 -9.62 6.33
C VAL A 153 11.94 -9.47 7.30
N SER A 154 12.01 -10.19 8.41
CA SER A 154 11.05 -10.05 9.50
C SER A 154 11.58 -9.07 10.54
N ARG A 155 10.69 -8.24 11.09
CA ARG A 155 11.03 -7.42 12.26
C ARG A 155 11.31 -8.37 13.42
N ALA A 156 12.47 -8.24 14.05
CA ALA A 156 12.74 -8.95 15.31
C ALA A 156 11.68 -8.55 16.34
N THR A 157 10.85 -9.52 16.74
CA THR A 157 9.92 -9.37 17.84
C THR A 157 10.64 -9.75 19.12
N ASN A 158 11.11 -8.73 19.86
CA ASN A 158 11.48 -8.95 21.26
C ASN A 158 10.16 -9.05 22.04
N TRP A 159 9.74 -10.27 22.33
CA TRP A 159 8.66 -10.56 23.29
C TRP A 159 9.22 -10.55 24.70
#